data_AF-A0A536JUH4-F1
#
_entry.id   AF-A0A536JUH4-F1
#
_cell.length_a   1.000
_cell.length_b   1.000
_cell.length_c   1.000
_cell.angle_alpha   90.00
_cell.angle_beta   90.00
_cell.angle_gamma   90.00
#
_symmetry.space_group_name_H-M   'P 1'
#
loop_
_entity.id
_entity.type
_entity.pdbx_description
1 polymer ?
#
loop_
_entity_poly.entity_id
_entity_poly.type
_entity_poly.pdbx_seq_one_letter_code
_entity_poly.pdbx_strand_id
1 'polypeptide(L)'
;MPCVVLLDCREGEPDRTGAAAVFEGFFDFETGDVRRSGGGIPRLRVGDERLWGFEVWWRVDPERAGLTPDDREQLETSKRLLRGLLRDARRSGAFRSLPART
;
A
#
# COMPACT_ATOMS: atom_id res chain seq x y z
N MET A 1 8.55 6.83 -12.75
CA MET A 1 9.18 5.48 -12.73
C MET A 1 8.08 4.43 -12.75
N PRO A 2 8.12 3.38 -13.59
CA PRO A 2 7.05 2.39 -13.65
C PRO A 2 6.96 1.56 -12.37
N CYS A 3 5.73 1.25 -11.95
CA CYS A 3 5.40 0.53 -10.74
C CYS A 3 4.22 -0.41 -11.00
N VAL A 4 4.00 -1.34 -10.07
CA VAL A 4 2.81 -2.21 -10.04
C VAL A 4 2.17 -2.16 -8.65
N VAL A 5 0.84 -2.10 -8.62
CA VAL A 5 0.06 -2.24 -7.39
C VAL A 5 -0.05 -3.72 -7.05
N LEU A 6 0.41 -4.11 -5.87
CA LEU A 6 0.35 -5.48 -5.37
C LEU A 6 -0.98 -5.75 -4.66
N LEU A 7 -1.50 -4.75 -3.95
CA LEU A 7 -2.77 -4.79 -3.24
C LEU A 7 -3.28 -3.36 -3.05
N ASP A 8 -4.55 -3.11 -3.37
CA ASP A 8 -5.24 -1.88 -2.95
C ASP A 8 -5.78 -2.08 -1.52
N CYS A 9 -5.43 -1.18 -0.60
CA CYS A 9 -5.83 -1.27 0.80
C CYS A 9 -7.01 -0.35 1.15
N ARG A 10 -7.53 0.41 0.18
CA ARG A 10 -8.66 1.33 0.40
C ARG A 10 -9.96 0.56 0.54
N GLU A 11 -10.77 0.96 1.52
CA GLU A 11 -12.06 0.33 1.79
C GLU A 11 -13.11 0.75 0.75
N GLY A 12 -13.86 -0.23 0.21
CA GLY A 12 -14.94 0.01 -0.75
C GLY A 12 -14.53 0.29 -2.19
N GLU A 13 -13.23 0.46 -2.45
CA GLU A 13 -12.67 0.69 -3.78
C GLU A 13 -12.55 -0.62 -4.59
N PRO A 14 -12.56 -0.55 -5.95
CA PRO A 14 -12.36 -1.73 -6.79
C PRO A 14 -10.96 -2.33 -6.59
N ASP A 15 -10.84 -3.65 -6.76
CA ASP A 15 -9.54 -4.32 -6.71
C ASP A 15 -8.61 -3.81 -7.83
N ARG A 16 -7.47 -3.26 -7.44
CA ARG A 16 -6.42 -2.77 -8.34
C ARG A 16 -5.18 -3.64 -8.35
N THR A 17 -5.26 -4.85 -7.83
CA THR A 17 -4.17 -5.82 -7.83
C THR A 17 -3.66 -6.07 -9.25
N GLY A 18 -2.37 -5.81 -9.46
CA GLY A 18 -1.69 -5.90 -10.75
C GLY A 18 -1.86 -4.70 -11.68
N ALA A 19 -2.52 -3.63 -11.24
CA ALA A 19 -2.60 -2.41 -12.02
C ALA A 19 -1.21 -1.78 -12.21
N ALA A 20 -0.93 -1.37 -13.46
CA ALA A 20 0.25 -0.60 -13.76
C ALA A 20 0.12 0.82 -13.19
N ALA A 21 1.19 1.30 -12.57
CA ALA A 21 1.26 2.61 -11.96
C ALA A 21 2.54 3.35 -12.38
N VAL A 22 2.55 4.66 -12.15
CA VAL A 22 3.75 5.49 -12.29
C VAL A 22 4.03 6.17 -10.97
N PHE A 23 5.21 5.93 -10.40
CA PHE A 23 5.73 6.74 -9.30
C PHE A 23 6.10 8.14 -9.83
N GLU A 24 5.44 9.15 -9.27
CA GLU A 24 5.58 10.57 -9.66
C GLU A 24 6.57 11.33 -8.78
N GLY A 25 6.97 10.79 -7.63
CA GLY A 25 7.87 11.44 -6.69
C GLY A 25 7.35 11.39 -5.26
N PHE A 26 7.97 12.20 -4.40
CA PHE A 26 7.57 12.38 -3.02
C PHE A 26 6.88 13.73 -2.86
N PHE A 27 5.80 13.77 -2.10
CA PHE A 27 5.02 14.97 -1.90
C PHE A 27 4.65 15.13 -0.43
N ASP A 28 4.45 16.37 -0.03
CA ASP A 28 3.87 16.70 1.26
C ASP A 28 2.40 16.29 1.28
N PHE A 29 1.96 15.61 2.34
CA PHE A 29 0.60 15.08 2.40
C PHE A 29 -0.46 16.17 2.57
N GLU A 30 -0.15 17.20 3.35
CA GLU A 30 -1.11 18.25 3.69
C GLU A 30 -1.19 19.31 2.59
N THR A 31 -0.04 19.69 2.05
CA THR A 31 0.07 20.81 1.09
C THR A 31 0.11 20.36 -0.36
N GLY A 32 0.52 19.12 -0.64
CA GLY A 32 0.71 18.61 -2.00
C GLY A 32 2.00 19.07 -2.68
N ASP A 33 2.87 19.80 -1.97
CA ASP A 33 4.14 20.31 -2.49
C ASP A 33 5.14 19.19 -2.77
N VAL A 34 6.00 19.39 -3.77
CA VAL A 34 7.06 18.43 -4.11
C VAL A 34 8.11 18.37 -3.00
N ARG A 35 8.49 17.15 -2.60
CA ARG A 35 9.52 16.87 -1.60
C ARG A 35 10.65 16.02 -2.18
N ARG A 36 11.79 16.04 -1.48
CA ARG A 36 12.91 15.12 -1.76
C ARG A 36 12.62 13.73 -1.19
N SER A 37 13.34 12.73 -1.69
CA SER A 37 13.32 11.38 -1.09
C SER A 37 13.63 11.44 0.41
N GLY A 38 12.85 10.70 1.20
CA GLY A 38 12.95 10.69 2.67
C GLY A 38 12.22 11.83 3.39
N GLY A 39 11.67 12.82 2.66
CA GLY A 39 10.99 13.99 3.23
C GLY A 39 9.53 14.15 2.81
N GLY A 40 8.93 13.14 2.18
CA GLY A 40 7.54 13.19 1.73
C GLY A 40 6.96 11.80 1.52
N ILE A 41 5.68 11.76 1.20
CA ILE A 41 4.94 10.53 0.92
C ILE A 41 5.04 10.24 -0.58
N PRO A 42 5.35 9.00 -0.98
CA PRO A 42 5.26 8.58 -2.38
C PRO A 42 3.89 8.89 -2.98
N ARG A 43 3.86 9.44 -4.19
CA ARG A 43 2.64 9.53 -4.99
C ARG A 43 2.73 8.66 -6.23
N LEU A 44 1.67 7.87 -6.44
CA LEU A 44 1.49 7.01 -7.59
C LEU A 44 0.39 7.55 -8.47
N ARG A 45 0.48 7.27 -9.77
CA ARG A 45 -0.60 7.52 -10.72
C ARG A 45 -1.00 6.23 -11.43
N VAL A 46 -2.29 5.92 -11.41
CA VAL A 46 -2.92 4.76 -12.06
C VAL A 46 -3.95 5.29 -13.03
N GLY A 47 -3.67 5.22 -14.33
CA GLY A 47 -4.46 5.94 -15.34
C GLY A 47 -4.42 7.45 -15.08
N ASP A 48 -5.60 8.03 -14.83
CA ASP A 48 -5.77 9.46 -14.50
C ASP A 48 -5.87 9.72 -12.99
N GLU A 49 -5.94 8.68 -12.17
CA GLU A 49 -6.10 8.78 -10.72
C GLU A 49 -4.75 8.83 -10.02
N ARG A 50 -4.67 9.66 -8.96
CA ARG A 50 -3.50 9.74 -8.09
C ARG A 50 -3.79 9.08 -6.76
N LEU A 51 -2.86 8.26 -6.31
CA LEU A 51 -2.90 7.54 -5.05
C LEU A 51 -1.68 7.92 -4.22
N TRP A 52 -1.86 7.98 -2.91
CA TRP A 52 -0.76 7.99 -1.97
C TRP A 52 -0.19 6.59 -1.82
N GLY A 53 1.13 6.49 -1.75
CA GLY A 53 1.81 5.20 -1.69
C GLY A 53 1.59 4.41 -0.40
N PHE A 54 0.91 4.97 0.61
CA PHE A 54 0.46 4.22 1.80
C PHE A 54 -0.94 3.64 1.65
N GLU A 55 -1.73 4.09 0.66
CA GLU A 55 -3.08 3.58 0.39
C GLU A 55 -3.05 2.23 -0.32
N VAL A 56 -1.91 1.89 -0.93
CA VAL A 56 -1.71 0.65 -1.66
C VAL A 56 -0.36 0.04 -1.30
N TRP A 57 -0.23 -1.26 -1.41
CA TRP A 57 1.07 -1.93 -1.44
C TRP A 57 1.56 -1.98 -2.88
N TRP A 58 2.80 -1.59 -3.12
CA TRP A 58 3.34 -1.42 -4.46
C TRP A 58 4.85 -1.67 -4.48
N ARG A 59 5.37 -1.96 -5.67
CA ARG A 59 6.82 -2.00 -5.92
C ARG A 59 7.16 -1.32 -7.24
N VAL A 60 8.46 -1.03 -7.40
CA VAL A 60 9.00 -0.61 -8.69
C VAL A 60 8.92 -1.77 -9.67
N ASP A 61 8.63 -1.47 -10.93
CA ASP A 61 8.49 -2.45 -12.00
C ASP A 61 9.24 -1.96 -13.26
N PRO A 62 10.58 -1.85 -13.20
CA PRO A 62 11.36 -1.21 -14.26
C PRO A 62 11.22 -1.95 -15.60
N GLU A 63 11.04 -3.27 -15.55
CA GLU A 63 10.86 -4.15 -16.71
C GLU A 63 9.42 -4.23 -17.19
N ARG A 64 8.48 -3.59 -16.48
CA ARG A 64 7.03 -3.65 -16.76
C ARG A 64 6.50 -5.10 -16.78
N ALA A 65 7.03 -5.94 -15.91
CA ALA A 65 6.65 -7.34 -15.80
C ALA A 65 5.22 -7.50 -15.22
N GLY A 66 4.67 -6.45 -14.61
CA GLY A 66 3.38 -6.49 -13.94
C GLY A 66 3.43 -7.36 -12.69
N LEU A 67 2.28 -7.93 -12.32
CA LEU A 67 2.15 -8.78 -11.14
C LEU A 67 2.69 -10.18 -11.41
N THR A 68 3.74 -10.57 -10.69
CA THR A 68 4.44 -11.83 -10.87
C THR A 68 3.85 -12.94 -9.99
N PRO A 69 4.18 -14.22 -10.26
CA PRO A 69 3.84 -15.32 -9.35
C PRO A 69 4.43 -15.15 -7.95
N ASP A 70 5.67 -14.66 -7.84
CA ASP A 70 6.35 -14.40 -6.56
C ASP A 70 5.60 -13.32 -5.75
N ASP A 71 5.16 -12.23 -6.40
CA ASP A 71 4.34 -11.20 -5.76
C ASP A 71 3.07 -11.81 -5.11
N ARG A 72 2.42 -12.74 -5.82
CA ARG A 72 1.20 -13.41 -5.31
C ARG A 72 1.50 -14.28 -4.11
N GLU A 73 2.60 -15.04 -4.16
CA GLU A 73 3.03 -15.90 -3.07
C GLU A 73 3.39 -15.09 -1.82
N GLN A 74 4.18 -14.03 -1.98
CA GLN A 74 4.55 -13.13 -0.89
C GLN A 74 3.33 -12.44 -0.30
N LEU A 75 2.39 -11.98 -1.14
CA LEU A 75 1.17 -11.34 -0.68
C LEU A 75 0.29 -12.28 0.15
N GLU A 76 0.09 -13.52 -0.31
CA GLU A 76 -0.67 -14.51 0.45
C GLU A 76 0.03 -14.91 1.75
N THR A 77 1.36 -14.98 1.75
CA THR A 77 2.16 -15.21 2.96
C THR A 77 1.96 -14.07 3.96
N SER A 78 2.11 -12.82 3.53
CA SER A 78 1.89 -11.64 4.36
C SER A 78 0.46 -11.56 4.91
N LYS A 79 -0.55 -11.86 4.09
CA LYS A 79 -1.95 -11.95 4.54
C LYS A 79 -2.14 -13.01 5.62
N ARG A 80 -1.55 -14.20 5.47
CA ARG A 80 -1.62 -15.27 6.48
C ARG A 80 -0.97 -14.84 7.80
N LEU A 81 0.21 -14.21 7.73
CA LEU A 81 0.92 -13.69 8.89
C LEU A 81 0.10 -12.61 9.62
N LEU A 82 -0.44 -11.63 8.90
CA LEU A 82 -1.28 -10.58 9.48
C LEU A 82 -2.53 -11.13 10.15
N ARG A 83 -3.21 -12.12 9.53
CA ARG A 83 -4.35 -12.80 10.15
C ARG A 83 -3.95 -13.53 11.44
N GLY A 84 -2.75 -14.12 11.48
CA GLY A 84 -2.18 -14.72 12.69
C GLY A 84 -1.96 -13.68 13.78
N LEU A 85 -1.24 -12.60 13.47
CA LEU A 85 -0.96 -11.50 14.39
C LEU A 85 -2.24 -10.87 14.95
N LEU A 86 -3.24 -10.63 14.11
CA LEU A 86 -4.55 -10.12 14.55
C LEU A 86 -5.26 -11.08 15.49
N ARG A 87 -5.19 -12.39 15.23
CA ARG A 87 -5.78 -13.41 16.11
C ARG A 87 -5.08 -13.41 17.47
N ASP A 88 -3.76 -13.31 17.49
CA ASP A 88 -2.97 -13.32 18.71
C ASP A 88 -3.16 -12.03 19.52
N ALA A 89 -3.22 -10.87 18.86
CA ALA A 89 -3.52 -9.59 19.50
C ALA A 89 -4.93 -9.56 20.14
N ARG A 90 -5.91 -10.23 19.52
CA ARG A 90 -7.25 -10.41 20.10
C ARG A 90 -7.22 -11.31 21.33
N ARG A 91 -6.41 -12.37 21.32
CA ARG A 91 -6.25 -13.31 22.44
C ARG A 91 -5.50 -12.70 23.63
N SER A 92 -4.49 -11.87 23.37
CA SER A 92 -3.68 -11.23 24.41
C SER A 92 -4.38 -10.09 25.13
N GLY A 93 -5.59 -9.70 24.70
CA GLY A 93 -6.34 -8.59 25.29
C GLY A 93 -5.77 -7.21 24.95
N ALA A 94 -4.79 -7.11 24.03
CA ALA A 94 -4.16 -5.85 23.64
C ALA A 94 -5.14 -4.82 23.05
N PHE A 95 -6.29 -5.27 22.52
CA PHE A 95 -7.37 -4.40 22.05
C PHE A 95 -8.29 -3.84 23.15
N ARG A 96 -8.16 -4.29 24.41
CA ARG A 96 -9.00 -3.78 25.53
C ARG A 96 -8.51 -2.46 26.14
N SER A 97 -7.34 -1.96 25.74
CA SER A 97 -6.73 -0.76 26.32
C SER A 97 -6.64 0.44 25.38
N LEU A 98 -7.09 0.33 24.12
CA LEU A 98 -7.13 1.49 23.23
C LEU A 98 -8.42 2.27 23.54
N PRO A 99 -8.32 3.51 24.07
CA PRO A 99 -9.51 4.33 24.27
C PRO A 99 -10.19 4.53 22.92
N ALA A 100 -11.52 4.39 22.90
CA ALA A 100 -12.31 4.80 21.75
C ALA A 100 -11.96 6.26 21.47
N ARG A 101 -11.39 6.55 20.30
CA ARG A 101 -11.12 7.93 19.87
C ARG A 101 -12.46 8.66 19.84
N THR A 102 -12.61 9.65 20.73
CA THR A 102 -13.68 10.66 20.74
C THR A 102 -13.46 11.67 19.63
#